data_AF-A0A7S2QUM7-F1
#
_entry.id   AF-A0A7S2QUM7-F1
#
_cell.length_a   1.000
_cell.length_b   1.000
_cell.length_c   1.000
_cell.angle_alpha   90.00
_cell.angle_beta   90.00
_cell.angle_gamma   90.00
#
_symmetry.space_group_name_H-M   'P 1'
#
loop_
_entity.id
_entity.type
_entity.pdbx_description
1 polymer ?
#
loop_
_entity_poly.entity_id
_entity_poly.type
_entity_poly.pdbx_seq_one_letter_code
_entity_poly.pdbx_strand_id
1 'polypeptide(L)'
;EGGKVWGAYEVTVDKSAELLLAEAFELDTFAMHNKYLKSNGDLVRNVRKNVDGTRGMHFHVGMKLTALDNRLFEQWYSWKEIKKDDERTAYMVGFVPLSEYQGTKFDNPDRETFVLGESTGIYLITVIAPNVCRVTRIQTFDFK
;
A
#
# COMPACT_ATOMS: atom_id res chain seq x y z
N GLU A 1 -21.55 3.82 -13.63
CA GLU A 1 -21.54 5.02 -12.76
C GLU A 1 -21.16 4.73 -11.29
N GLY A 2 -20.21 3.82 -11.01
CA GLY A 2 -19.92 3.40 -9.62
C GLY A 2 -18.43 3.21 -9.30
N GLY A 3 -17.53 3.93 -9.98
CA GLY A 3 -16.09 3.63 -9.96
C GLY A 3 -15.39 4.00 -8.65
N LYS A 4 -15.72 5.16 -8.07
CA LYS A 4 -14.96 5.76 -6.96
C LYS A 4 -15.68 5.59 -5.62
N VAL A 5 -15.03 4.88 -4.70
CA VAL A 5 -15.50 4.68 -3.32
C VAL A 5 -14.44 5.18 -2.34
N TRP A 6 -14.87 5.70 -1.19
CA TRP A 6 -13.97 6.04 -0.11
C TRP A 6 -14.37 5.32 1.17
N GLY A 7 -13.40 5.09 2.03
CA GLY A 7 -13.62 4.48 3.33
C GLY A 7 -12.58 4.94 4.34
N ALA A 8 -12.99 4.94 5.60
CA ALA A 8 -12.12 5.16 6.74
C ALA A 8 -12.38 4.08 7.78
N TYR A 9 -11.33 3.53 8.37
CA TYR A 9 -11.45 2.62 9.50
C TYR A 9 -10.33 2.87 10.50
N GLU A 10 -10.63 2.51 11.75
CA GLU A 10 -9.68 2.55 12.85
C GLU A 10 -9.68 1.22 13.59
N VAL A 11 -8.49 0.73 13.93
CA VAL A 11 -8.33 -0.52 14.68
C VAL A 11 -7.15 -0.41 15.63
N THR A 12 -7.27 -1.01 16.82
CA THR A 12 -6.14 -1.25 17.72
C THR A 12 -5.58 -2.65 17.47
N VAL A 13 -4.26 -2.73 17.36
CA VAL A 13 -3.53 -3.96 17.01
C VAL A 13 -2.52 -4.24 18.13
N ASP A 14 -2.48 -5.48 18.61
CA ASP A 14 -1.52 -5.98 19.59
C ASP A 14 -0.13 -6.22 18.93
N LYS A 15 0.42 -5.16 18.34
CA LYS A 15 1.76 -5.10 17.73
C LYS A 15 2.33 -3.70 17.88
N SER A 16 3.65 -3.59 17.98
CA SER A 16 4.31 -2.29 17.97
C SER A 16 4.09 -1.56 16.63
N ALA A 17 4.14 -0.23 16.66
CA ALA A 17 3.91 0.58 15.47
C ALA A 17 5.01 0.37 14.42
N GLU A 18 6.25 0.18 14.87
CA GLU A 18 7.45 -0.04 14.06
C GLU A 18 7.38 -1.38 13.34
N LEU A 19 6.96 -2.45 14.04
CA LEU A 19 6.80 -3.76 13.42
C LEU A 19 5.67 -3.77 12.40
N LEU A 20 4.56 -3.07 12.68
CA LEU A 20 3.48 -2.95 11.70
C LEU A 20 3.91 -2.12 10.47
N LEU A 21 4.68 -1.05 10.67
CA LEU A 21 5.26 -0.28 9.57
C LEU A 21 6.20 -1.16 8.73
N ALA A 22 7.06 -1.96 9.37
CA ALA A 22 7.95 -2.88 8.69
C ALA A 22 7.16 -3.90 7.86
N GLU A 23 6.10 -4.49 8.40
CA GLU A 23 5.23 -5.41 7.64
C GLU A 23 4.55 -4.75 6.44
N ALA A 24 4.22 -3.46 6.52
CA ALA A 24 3.67 -2.71 5.40
C ALA A 24 4.70 -2.47 4.27
N PHE A 25 6.01 -2.52 4.57
CA PHE A 25 7.09 -2.26 3.62
C PHE A 25 7.94 -3.49 3.24
N GLU A 26 7.83 -4.61 3.96
CA GLU A 26 8.56 -5.86 3.69
C GLU A 26 7.75 -6.84 2.82
N LEU A 27 7.30 -6.35 1.66
CA LEU A 27 6.45 -7.12 0.74
C LEU A 27 7.23 -8.01 -0.23
N ASP A 28 8.53 -7.83 -0.41
CA ASP A 28 9.36 -8.58 -1.36
C ASP A 28 9.91 -9.92 -0.80
N THR A 29 9.53 -10.29 0.42
CA THR A 29 9.94 -11.56 1.02
C THR A 29 9.32 -12.77 0.31
N PHE A 30 10.00 -13.93 0.37
CA PHE A 30 9.50 -15.21 -0.17
C PHE A 30 8.12 -15.60 0.39
N ALA A 31 7.91 -15.39 1.70
CA ALA A 31 6.63 -15.66 2.33
C ALA A 31 5.50 -14.80 1.74
N MET A 32 5.76 -13.51 1.50
CA MET A 32 4.79 -12.60 0.89
C MET A 32 4.55 -12.90 -0.59
N HIS A 33 5.57 -13.35 -1.32
CA HIS A 33 5.41 -13.83 -2.69
C HIS A 33 4.50 -15.07 -2.74
N ASN A 34 4.74 -16.08 -1.89
CA ASN A 34 3.88 -17.27 -1.83
C ASN A 34 2.45 -16.96 -1.42
N LYS A 35 2.27 -16.02 -0.48
CA LYS A 35 0.93 -15.55 -0.09
C LYS A 35 0.22 -14.90 -1.28
N TYR A 36 0.94 -14.11 -2.07
CA TYR A 36 0.41 -13.49 -3.27
C TYR A 36 -0.02 -14.54 -4.31
N LEU A 37 0.84 -15.52 -4.62
CA LEU A 37 0.56 -16.58 -5.59
C LEU A 37 -0.72 -17.37 -5.22
N LYS A 38 -0.90 -17.68 -3.92
CA LYS A 38 -2.10 -18.37 -3.44
C LYS A 38 -3.40 -17.58 -3.66
N SER A 39 -3.35 -16.26 -3.51
CA SER A 39 -4.54 -15.41 -3.62
C SER A 39 -4.82 -14.93 -5.05
N ASN A 40 -3.76 -14.70 -5.83
CA ASN A 40 -3.84 -14.02 -7.13
C ASN A 40 -3.40 -14.89 -8.30
N GLY A 41 -2.84 -16.08 -8.07
CA GLY A 41 -2.26 -16.91 -9.12
C GLY A 41 -1.03 -16.26 -9.75
N ASP A 42 -0.81 -16.53 -11.03
CA ASP A 42 0.36 -16.07 -11.80
C ASP A 42 0.24 -14.62 -12.30
N LEU A 43 -0.63 -13.82 -11.67
CA LEU A 43 -0.73 -12.40 -11.97
C LEU A 43 0.59 -11.68 -11.69
N VAL A 44 0.83 -10.59 -12.42
CA VAL A 44 2.08 -9.84 -12.33
C VAL A 44 2.31 -9.29 -10.93
N ARG A 45 3.54 -9.40 -10.44
CA ARG A 45 3.93 -8.88 -9.13
C ARG A 45 5.37 -8.37 -9.12
N ASN A 46 5.51 -7.05 -9.20
CA ASN A 46 6.79 -6.37 -9.09
C ASN A 46 6.76 -5.36 -7.93
N VAL A 47 7.73 -5.46 -7.03
CA VAL A 47 7.91 -4.54 -5.90
C VAL A 47 9.32 -3.99 -5.95
N ARG A 48 9.47 -2.66 -5.88
CA ARG A 48 10.77 -1.98 -5.76
C ARG A 48 10.78 -1.18 -4.47
N LYS A 49 11.80 -1.36 -3.65
CA LYS A 49 12.01 -0.61 -2.40
C LYS A 49 13.14 0.40 -2.58
N ASN A 50 13.16 1.40 -1.71
CA ASN A 50 14.17 2.46 -1.67
C ASN A 50 14.35 3.19 -3.01
N VAL A 51 13.24 3.44 -3.72
CA VAL A 51 13.28 4.02 -5.06
C VAL A 51 13.92 5.40 -5.01
N ASP A 52 14.89 5.63 -5.91
CA ASP A 52 15.68 6.86 -6.00
C ASP A 52 16.32 7.27 -4.66
N GLY A 53 16.70 6.30 -3.82
CA GLY A 53 17.33 6.52 -2.51
C GLY A 53 16.38 7.03 -1.42
N THR A 54 15.07 7.03 -1.68
CA THR A 54 14.06 7.48 -0.72
C THR A 54 13.55 6.36 0.17
N ARG A 55 12.65 6.65 1.12
CA ARG A 55 11.84 5.62 1.84
C ARG A 55 10.64 5.13 1.02
N GLY A 56 10.68 5.33 -0.30
CA GLY A 56 9.62 5.00 -1.23
C GLY A 56 9.61 3.54 -1.63
N MET A 57 8.41 2.99 -1.82
CA MET A 57 8.17 1.68 -2.40
C MET A 57 7.20 1.80 -3.56
N HIS A 58 7.54 1.20 -4.71
CA HIS A 58 6.67 1.10 -5.87
C HIS A 58 6.17 -0.32 -6.05
N PHE A 59 4.93 -0.45 -6.47
CA PHE A 59 4.29 -1.74 -6.77
C PHE A 59 3.69 -1.65 -8.16
N HIS A 60 3.80 -2.76 -8.88
CA HIS A 60 3.05 -3.06 -10.09
C HIS A 60 2.51 -4.48 -9.88
N VAL A 61 1.25 -4.57 -9.46
CA VAL A 61 0.67 -5.79 -8.90
C VAL A 61 -0.72 -6.03 -9.45
N GLY A 62 -0.93 -7.17 -10.09
CA GLY A 62 -2.25 -7.66 -10.46
C GLY A 62 -2.99 -8.19 -9.23
N MET A 63 -4.28 -7.92 -9.12
CA MET A 63 -5.11 -8.39 -8.02
C MET A 63 -6.35 -9.06 -8.57
N LYS A 64 -6.61 -10.27 -8.07
CA LYS A 64 -7.88 -10.96 -8.30
C LYS A 64 -8.93 -10.36 -7.37
N LEU A 65 -10.00 -9.84 -7.95
CA LEU A 65 -11.12 -9.28 -7.20
C LEU A 65 -12.33 -10.20 -7.33
N THR A 66 -13.10 -10.33 -6.26
CA THR A 66 -14.36 -11.08 -6.31
C THR A 66 -15.39 -10.25 -7.06
N ALA A 67 -16.06 -10.86 -8.05
CA ALA A 67 -17.12 -10.25 -8.88
C ALA A 67 -16.69 -9.12 -9.83
N LEU A 68 -15.39 -8.88 -10.01
CA LEU A 68 -14.84 -7.95 -11.01
C LEU A 68 -13.69 -8.63 -11.76
N ASP A 69 -13.36 -8.17 -12.97
CA ASP A 69 -12.14 -8.62 -13.65
C ASP A 69 -10.91 -8.24 -12.83
N ASN A 70 -9.81 -8.97 -13.05
CA ASN A 70 -8.54 -8.69 -12.40
C ASN A 70 -8.13 -7.22 -12.63
N ARG A 71 -7.63 -6.58 -11.58
CA ARG A 71 -7.17 -5.18 -11.64
C ARG A 71 -5.67 -5.12 -11.47
N LEU A 72 -5.03 -4.30 -12.28
CA LEU A 72 -3.63 -3.93 -12.07
C LEU A 72 -3.59 -2.68 -11.17
N PHE A 73 -2.76 -2.71 -10.15
CA PHE A 73 -2.46 -1.54 -9.32
C PHE A 73 -1.00 -1.15 -9.49
N GLU A 74 -0.79 0.07 -9.94
CA GLU A 74 0.52 0.73 -9.94
C GLU A 74 0.52 1.83 -8.89
N GLN A 75 1.32 1.67 -7.85
CA GLN A 75 1.22 2.48 -6.64
C GLN A 75 2.60 2.96 -6.20
N TRP A 76 2.64 4.13 -5.57
CA TRP A 76 3.80 4.65 -4.87
C TRP A 76 3.41 4.88 -3.41
N TYR A 77 4.13 4.21 -2.51
CA TYR A 77 4.01 4.40 -1.07
C TYR A 77 5.26 5.09 -0.56
N SER A 78 5.09 5.94 0.44
CA SER A 78 6.18 6.53 1.21
C SER A 78 5.74 6.72 2.65
N TRP A 79 6.69 6.87 3.57
CA TRP A 79 6.36 7.06 4.97
C TRP A 79 7.29 8.06 5.67
N LYS A 80 6.77 8.64 6.75
CA LYS A 80 7.54 9.45 7.68
C LYS A 80 7.08 9.21 9.12
N GLU A 81 8.01 9.37 10.05
CA GLU A 81 7.65 9.55 11.46
C GLU A 81 7.03 10.94 11.65
N ILE A 82 6.02 11.03 12.50
CA ILE A 82 5.42 12.28 12.94
C ILE A 82 5.21 12.27 14.45
N LYS A 83 5.08 13.47 15.00
CA LYS A 83 4.57 13.71 16.35
C LYS A 83 3.13 14.22 16.26
N LYS A 84 2.23 13.61 17.03
CA LYS A 84 0.87 14.12 17.21
C LYS A 84 0.89 15.28 18.21
N ASP A 85 -0.24 15.99 18.29
CA ASP A 85 -0.42 17.13 19.20
C ASP A 85 -0.23 16.77 20.68
N ASP A 86 -0.45 15.50 21.03
CA ASP A 86 -0.23 14.94 22.36
C ASP A 86 1.19 14.33 22.54
N GLU A 87 2.13 14.74 21.69
CA GLU A 87 3.53 14.31 21.65
C GLU A 87 3.78 12.81 21.37
N ARG A 88 2.71 12.02 21.18
CA ARG A 88 2.84 10.61 20.81
C ARG A 88 3.46 10.47 19.43
N THR A 89 4.38 9.52 19.33
CA THR A 89 4.95 9.12 18.04
C THR A 89 3.90 8.39 17.21
N ALA A 90 3.84 8.72 15.92
CA ALA A 90 3.09 7.97 14.94
C ALA A 90 3.87 7.88 13.63
N TYR A 91 3.54 6.89 12.80
CA TYR A 91 4.06 6.76 11.44
C TYR A 91 2.94 7.03 10.45
N MET A 92 3.18 7.95 9.53
CA MET A 92 2.26 8.25 8.44
C MET A 92 2.79 7.58 7.18
N VAL A 93 1.99 6.67 6.62
CA VAL A 93 2.24 6.05 5.32
C VAL A 93 1.27 6.66 4.32
N GLY A 94 1.80 7.42 3.36
CA GLY A 94 1.00 7.98 2.26
C GLY A 94 1.16 7.13 1.01
N PHE A 95 0.10 7.02 0.23
CA PHE A 95 0.15 6.35 -1.06
C PHE A 95 -0.76 6.94 -2.11
N VAL A 96 -0.30 6.87 -3.35
CA VAL A 96 -0.94 7.43 -4.56
C VAL A 96 -0.63 6.54 -5.77
N PRO A 97 -1.41 6.65 -6.87
CA PRO A 97 -1.06 6.00 -8.12
C PRO A 97 0.36 6.37 -8.57
N LEU A 98 1.07 5.41 -9.17
CA LEU A 98 2.46 5.63 -9.60
C LEU A 98 2.58 6.71 -10.69
N SER A 99 1.49 7.09 -11.36
CA SER A 99 1.44 8.23 -12.28
C SER A 99 1.89 9.54 -11.63
N GLU A 100 1.63 9.72 -10.34
CA GLU A 100 1.99 10.92 -9.56
C GLU A 100 3.49 11.02 -9.26
N TYR A 101 4.22 9.90 -9.31
CA TYR A 101 5.66 9.91 -9.09
C TYR A 101 6.39 10.57 -10.27
N GLN A 102 7.34 11.46 -10.00
CA GLN A 102 8.06 12.19 -11.07
C GLN A 102 9.40 11.54 -11.44
N GLY A 103 9.87 10.54 -10.67
CA GLY A 103 11.12 9.81 -10.94
C GLY A 103 10.92 8.54 -11.75
N THR A 104 11.80 7.56 -11.54
CA THR A 104 11.83 6.31 -12.33
C THR A 104 10.58 5.45 -12.14
N LYS A 105 9.85 5.18 -13.23
CA LYS A 105 8.65 4.33 -13.26
C LYS A 105 8.99 2.90 -13.74
N PHE A 106 8.00 2.02 -13.83
CA PHE A 106 8.20 0.68 -14.40
C PHE A 106 8.19 0.81 -15.93
N ASP A 107 9.07 0.10 -16.62
CA ASP A 107 9.06 0.03 -18.08
C ASP A 107 7.85 -0.80 -18.52
N ASN A 108 6.91 -0.13 -19.18
CA ASN A 108 5.62 -0.56 -19.71
C ASN A 108 5.29 -2.07 -19.60
N PRO A 109 4.90 -2.59 -18.42
CA PRO A 109 4.63 -4.01 -18.25
C PRO A 109 3.15 -4.26 -18.55
N ASP A 110 2.84 -4.92 -19.68
CA ASP A 110 1.60 -5.65 -19.98
C ASP A 110 0.25 -4.95 -19.68
N ARG A 111 0.21 -3.62 -19.69
CA ARG A 111 -0.99 -2.82 -19.36
C ARG A 111 -2.20 -3.12 -20.23
N GLU A 112 -1.99 -3.62 -21.45
CA GLU A 112 -3.05 -3.88 -22.43
C GLU A 112 -4.03 -4.99 -22.01
N THR A 113 -3.61 -5.88 -21.10
CA THR A 113 -4.43 -7.02 -20.65
C THR A 113 -5.16 -6.77 -19.33
N PHE A 114 -4.96 -5.61 -18.69
CA PHE A 114 -5.50 -5.32 -17.37
C PHE A 114 -6.37 -4.07 -17.35
N VAL A 115 -7.41 -4.09 -16.53
CA VAL A 115 -8.10 -2.87 -16.13
C VAL A 115 -7.32 -2.23 -14.98
N LEU A 116 -6.91 -0.97 -15.15
CA LEU A 116 -6.13 -0.24 -14.16
C LEU A 116 -7.02 0.22 -13.00
N GLY A 117 -6.76 -0.31 -11.81
CA GLY A 117 -7.35 0.19 -10.56
C GLY A 117 -6.48 1.30 -9.98
N GLU A 118 -7.12 2.32 -9.43
CA GLU A 118 -6.43 3.44 -8.78
C GLU A 118 -6.79 3.51 -7.31
N SER A 119 -5.84 3.97 -6.52
CA SER A 119 -6.08 4.19 -5.10
C SER A 119 -5.17 5.25 -4.54
N THR A 120 -5.71 6.04 -3.61
CA THR A 120 -4.99 7.07 -2.89
C THR A 120 -5.42 7.02 -1.44
N GLY A 121 -4.48 7.21 -0.52
CA GLY A 121 -4.83 7.24 0.88
C GLY A 121 -3.65 7.39 1.82
N ILE A 122 -3.98 7.26 3.10
CA ILE A 122 -3.03 7.30 4.19
C ILE A 122 -3.30 6.18 5.19
N TYR A 123 -2.23 5.70 5.82
CA TYR A 123 -2.27 5.00 7.10
C TYR A 123 -1.61 5.89 8.15
N LEU A 124 -2.24 5.98 9.32
CA LEU A 124 -1.66 6.56 10.51
C LEU A 124 -1.50 5.46 11.55
N ILE A 125 -0.26 5.08 11.83
CA ILE A 125 0.09 4.03 12.80
C ILE A 125 0.59 4.73 14.07
N THR A 126 -0.29 4.92 15.05
CA THR A 126 -0.01 5.63 16.30
C THR A 126 0.47 4.67 17.38
N VAL A 127 1.55 5.00 18.07
CA VAL A 127 2.03 4.24 19.24
C VAL A 127 1.06 4.45 20.40
N ILE A 128 0.55 3.37 20.98
CA ILE A 128 -0.30 3.39 22.17
C ILE A 128 0.47 2.85 23.38
N ALA A 129 1.21 1.76 23.20
CA ALA A 129 2.11 1.14 24.17
C ALA A 129 3.22 0.33 23.44
N PRO A 130 4.25 -0.21 24.10
CA PRO A 130 5.39 -0.86 23.43
C PRO A 130 5.04 -1.95 22.41
N ASN A 131 3.93 -2.67 22.60
CA ASN A 131 3.45 -3.71 21.69
C ASN A 131 1.98 -3.50 21.29
N VAL A 132 1.50 -2.25 21.33
CA VAL A 132 0.14 -1.92 20.96
C VAL A 132 0.16 -0.65 20.14
N CYS A 133 -0.43 -0.70 18.95
CA CYS A 133 -0.59 0.47 18.09
C CYS A 133 -2.05 0.63 17.67
N ARG A 134 -2.38 1.84 17.24
CA ARG A 134 -3.66 2.16 16.60
C ARG A 134 -3.42 2.53 15.16
N VAL A 135 -4.19 1.92 14.26
CA VAL A 135 -4.10 2.14 12.83
C VAL A 135 -5.37 2.82 12.39
N THR A 136 -5.24 4.04 11.86
CA THR A 136 -6.31 4.70 11.12
C THR A 136 -5.95 4.63 9.63
N ARG A 137 -6.83 4.09 8.80
CA ARG A 137 -6.66 4.14 7.34
C ARG A 137 -7.78 4.96 6.74
N ILE A 138 -7.42 5.87 5.85
CA ILE A 138 -8.35 6.65 5.04
C ILE A 138 -7.94 6.47 3.60
N GLN A 139 -8.86 6.01 2.76
CA GLN A 139 -8.53 5.63 1.40
C GLN A 139 -9.69 5.86 0.46
N THR A 140 -9.34 6.24 -0.76
CA THR A 140 -10.21 6.22 -1.92
C THR A 140 -9.72 5.15 -2.89
N PHE A 141 -10.66 4.42 -3.46
CA PHE A 141 -10.43 3.46 -4.53
C PHE A 141 -11.25 3.85 -5.74
N ASP A 142 -10.66 3.74 -6.92
CA ASP A 142 -11.38 3.72 -8.18
C ASP A 142 -11.19 2.35 -8.83
N PHE A 143 -12.26 1.58 -8.91
CA PHE A 143 -12.23 0.24 -9.50
C PHE A 143 -12.39 0.26 -11.02
N LYS A 144 -12.74 1.40 -11.65
CA LYS A 144 -13.08 1.56 -13.08
C LYS A 144 -14.04 0.52 -13.64
#